data_AF-A0A2Z6PMD5-F1
#
_entry.id   AF-A0A2Z6PMD5-F1
#
_cell.length_a   1.000
_cell.length_b   1.000
_cell.length_c   1.000
_cell.angle_alpha   90.00
_cell.angle_beta   90.00
_cell.angle_gamma   90.00
#
_symmetry.space_group_name_H-M   'P 1'
#
loop_
_entity.id
_entity.type
_entity.pdbx_description
1 polymer ?
#
loop_
_entity_poly.entity_id
_entity_poly.type
_entity_poly.pdbx_seq_one_letter_code
_entity_poly.pdbx_strand_id
1 'polypeptide(L)'
;MNNNSLSGQIPSQLSGLRNLLHLQLDNNNFGGNSIPDSYSNMSKLLKLSLRNCNLTGPIPDLSRIPHLGYLDLSFNQLSESIPTKLSENITTIDLSNNKLNGTIPSYFSDLPRLQKLSISNNELSGDVPSSIWQNTTLNGTEKLFLDMQNNQLTSISGSITNLPPNITILLKGNPICSNNNNTLVQFCGSETETDMNGNSNITCPSQPCPPPYEYSLECVCVLPLIVYYRLKSPVFSDFNTYVEDFESFLTSGLNIQINQLFINSFVWEEGRLRMNLKLFPISVDNTTQHTFNQSEVVRLRDMFREWEIHESDLFGPYELLDFVLLDPYKDMILSSSSSGISKGALVGIVL
;
A
#
# COMPACT_ATOMS: atom_id res chain seq x y z
N MET A 1 13.83 -11.20 -0.99
CA MET A 1 14.41 -10.90 -2.32
C MET A 1 13.34 -10.20 -3.15
N ASN A 2 12.84 -9.06 -2.66
CA ASN A 2 11.70 -8.40 -3.29
C ASN A 2 12.16 -7.53 -4.45
N ASN A 3 11.30 -7.29 -5.42
CA ASN A 3 11.53 -6.34 -6.52
C ASN A 3 12.76 -6.67 -7.37
N ASN A 4 12.84 -7.91 -7.85
CA ASN A 4 13.87 -8.33 -8.80
C ASN A 4 13.21 -8.91 -10.05
N SER A 5 14.03 -9.27 -11.03
CA SER A 5 13.58 -10.03 -12.21
C SER A 5 13.82 -11.54 -12.03
N LEU A 6 13.75 -12.04 -10.79
CA LEU A 6 13.94 -13.48 -10.55
C LEU A 6 12.84 -14.25 -11.26
N SER A 7 13.23 -15.33 -11.93
CA SER A 7 12.33 -16.14 -12.74
C SER A 7 12.67 -17.62 -12.62
N GLY A 8 11.84 -18.47 -13.22
CA GLY A 8 11.89 -19.91 -13.04
C GLY A 8 11.03 -20.36 -11.86
N GLN A 9 11.24 -21.59 -11.41
CA GLN A 9 10.43 -22.17 -10.34
C GLN A 9 10.81 -21.59 -8.98
N ILE A 10 9.80 -21.39 -8.12
CA ILE A 10 10.05 -21.16 -6.69
C ILE A 10 10.70 -22.42 -6.11
N PRO A 11 11.93 -22.35 -5.56
CA PRO A 11 12.63 -23.54 -5.10
C PRO A 11 11.94 -24.15 -3.88
N SER A 12 11.43 -25.38 -4.01
CA SER A 12 10.85 -26.14 -2.89
C SER A 12 11.87 -26.36 -1.76
N GLN A 13 13.17 -26.33 -2.08
CA GLN A 13 14.29 -26.45 -1.14
C GLN A 13 14.32 -25.33 -0.09
N LEU A 14 13.67 -24.19 -0.33
CA LEU A 14 13.53 -23.12 0.67
C LEU A 14 12.79 -23.63 1.93
N SER A 15 11.95 -24.66 1.81
CA SER A 15 11.33 -25.33 2.95
C SER A 15 12.33 -26.01 3.91
N GLY A 16 13.54 -26.33 3.43
CA GLY A 16 14.62 -26.89 4.23
C GLY A 16 15.29 -25.89 5.18
N LEU A 17 15.02 -24.59 5.03
CA LEU A 17 15.58 -23.53 5.85
C LEU A 17 14.84 -23.43 7.19
N ARG A 18 15.12 -24.36 8.11
CA ARG A 18 14.41 -24.53 9.40
C ARG A 18 14.40 -23.34 10.34
N ASN A 19 15.24 -22.33 10.09
CA ASN A 19 15.34 -21.10 10.89
C ASN A 19 14.79 -19.86 10.17
N LEU A 20 14.22 -20.01 8.98
CA LEU A 20 13.67 -18.90 8.24
C LEU A 20 12.40 -18.38 8.94
N LEU A 21 12.41 -17.10 9.29
CA LEU A 21 11.28 -16.43 9.93
C LEU A 21 10.43 -15.65 8.92
N HIS A 22 11.08 -15.00 7.95
CA HIS A 22 10.41 -14.20 6.93
C HIS A 22 10.82 -14.67 5.54
N LEU A 23 9.85 -15.09 4.74
CA LEU A 23 10.03 -15.35 3.31
C LEU A 23 9.25 -14.29 2.54
N GLN A 24 9.98 -13.37 1.92
CA GLN A 24 9.41 -12.35 1.04
C GLN A 24 10.10 -12.44 -0.31
N LEU A 25 9.31 -12.71 -1.35
CA LEU A 25 9.76 -12.79 -2.74
C LEU A 25 8.90 -11.91 -3.65
N ASP A 26 8.31 -10.84 -3.10
CA ASP A 26 7.34 -9.99 -3.78
C ASP A 26 7.91 -9.37 -5.07
N ASN A 27 7.05 -9.14 -6.07
CA ASN A 27 7.40 -8.47 -7.33
C ASN A 27 8.58 -9.16 -8.04
N ASN A 28 8.41 -10.45 -8.35
CA ASN A 28 9.31 -11.26 -9.16
C ASN A 28 8.51 -11.98 -10.25
N ASN A 29 9.17 -12.63 -11.20
CA ASN A 29 8.52 -13.30 -12.32
C ASN A 29 8.60 -14.82 -12.22
N PHE A 30 7.96 -15.40 -11.20
CA PHE A 30 7.84 -16.85 -11.03
C PHE A 30 6.70 -17.47 -11.86
N GLY A 31 6.37 -16.81 -12.98
CA GLY A 31 5.21 -17.09 -13.82
C GLY A 31 4.98 -18.55 -14.17
N GLY A 32 3.72 -18.98 -14.07
CA GLY A 32 3.27 -20.32 -14.46
C GLY A 32 3.61 -21.43 -13.47
N ASN A 33 4.18 -21.10 -12.31
CA ASN A 33 4.47 -22.05 -11.25
C ASN A 33 3.48 -21.93 -10.10
N SER A 34 3.26 -23.05 -9.40
CA SER A 34 2.53 -23.09 -8.14
C SER A 34 3.42 -22.83 -6.94
N ILE A 35 2.80 -22.43 -5.83
CA ILE A 35 3.47 -22.37 -4.53
C ILE A 35 3.78 -23.82 -4.10
N PRO A 36 5.03 -24.18 -3.77
CA PRO A 36 5.35 -25.55 -3.41
C PRO A 36 4.63 -26.01 -2.12
N ASP A 37 3.94 -27.16 -2.16
CA ASP A 37 3.28 -27.75 -0.98
C ASP A 37 4.24 -27.93 0.22
N SER A 38 5.53 -28.15 -0.08
CA SER A 38 6.59 -28.26 0.92
C SER A 38 6.73 -27.03 1.81
N TYR A 39 6.23 -25.87 1.42
CA TYR A 39 6.27 -24.64 2.23
C TYR A 39 5.45 -24.76 3.51
N SER A 40 4.47 -25.67 3.54
CA SER A 40 3.78 -26.07 4.77
C SER A 40 4.72 -26.60 5.86
N ASN A 41 5.93 -27.06 5.52
CA ASN A 41 6.91 -27.57 6.49
C ASN A 41 7.79 -26.48 7.13
N MET A 42 7.60 -25.20 6.79
CA MET A 42 8.40 -24.09 7.31
C MET A 42 7.97 -23.69 8.73
N SER A 43 8.23 -24.57 9.71
CA SER A 43 7.62 -24.51 11.05
C SER A 43 7.93 -23.26 11.89
N LYS A 44 8.97 -22.49 11.57
CA LYS A 44 9.32 -21.23 12.25
C LYS A 44 8.87 -19.96 11.49
N LEU A 45 8.24 -20.12 10.34
CA LEU A 45 7.88 -18.99 9.50
C LEU A 45 6.80 -18.14 10.18
N LEU A 46 7.06 -16.84 10.24
CA LEU A 46 6.17 -15.81 10.79
C LEU A 46 5.52 -14.98 9.67
N LYS A 47 6.23 -14.80 8.55
CA LYS A 47 5.78 -14.00 7.40
C LYS A 47 6.03 -14.76 6.10
N LEU A 48 4.97 -14.93 5.31
CA LEU A 48 5.03 -15.39 3.93
C LEU A 48 4.43 -14.34 3.01
N SER A 49 5.25 -13.83 2.09
CA SER A 49 4.85 -12.82 1.11
C SER A 49 5.36 -13.25 -0.27
N LEU A 50 4.42 -13.54 -1.17
CA LEU A 50 4.66 -13.90 -2.57
C LEU A 50 3.80 -13.02 -3.48
N ARG A 51 3.66 -11.74 -3.11
CA ARG A 51 2.81 -10.78 -3.82
C ARG A 51 3.35 -10.54 -5.23
N ASN A 52 2.46 -10.44 -6.22
CA ASN A 52 2.82 -10.08 -7.60
C ASN A 52 3.99 -10.92 -8.15
N CYS A 53 3.81 -12.24 -8.09
CA CYS A 53 4.81 -13.22 -8.52
C CYS A 53 4.39 -13.98 -9.79
N ASN A 54 3.24 -13.65 -10.37
CA ASN A 54 2.62 -14.32 -11.51
C ASN A 54 2.34 -15.82 -11.27
N LEU A 55 2.12 -16.22 -10.00
CA LEU A 55 1.91 -17.61 -9.59
C LEU A 55 0.54 -18.13 -10.01
N THR A 56 0.44 -19.43 -10.28
CA THR A 56 -0.79 -20.11 -10.72
C THR A 56 -1.11 -21.31 -9.81
N GLY A 57 -2.28 -21.93 -9.99
CA GLY A 57 -2.69 -23.12 -9.24
C GLY A 57 -3.21 -22.79 -7.84
N PRO A 58 -3.44 -23.81 -6.99
CA PRO A 58 -4.05 -23.64 -5.69
C PRO A 58 -3.11 -23.03 -4.66
N ILE A 59 -3.69 -22.45 -3.61
CA ILE A 59 -2.96 -22.13 -2.38
C ILE A 59 -2.73 -23.46 -1.63
N PRO A 60 -1.48 -23.81 -1.28
CA PRO A 60 -1.19 -25.05 -0.55
C PRO A 60 -1.74 -25.00 0.88
N ASP A 61 -1.85 -26.15 1.53
CA ASP A 61 -2.26 -26.23 2.93
C ASP A 61 -1.18 -25.63 3.86
N LEU A 62 -1.38 -24.38 4.29
CA LEU A 62 -0.48 -23.67 5.18
C LEU A 62 -0.80 -23.90 6.67
N SER A 63 -1.75 -24.79 7.01
CA SER A 63 -2.15 -25.05 8.40
C SER A 63 -1.02 -25.60 9.29
N ARG A 64 0.04 -26.14 8.67
CA ARG A 64 1.22 -26.71 9.35
C ARG A 64 2.30 -25.67 9.71
N ILE A 65 2.04 -24.39 9.45
CA ILE A 65 2.94 -23.28 9.82
C ILE A 65 2.38 -22.62 11.10
N PRO A 66 2.68 -23.15 12.30
CA PRO A 66 1.94 -22.82 13.52
C PRO A 66 2.08 -21.36 13.97
N HIS A 67 3.09 -20.65 13.49
CA HIS A 67 3.41 -19.29 13.92
C HIS A 67 3.20 -18.23 12.84
N LEU A 68 2.56 -18.58 11.71
CA LEU A 68 2.33 -17.63 10.62
C LEU A 68 1.44 -16.48 11.08
N GLY A 69 2.01 -15.28 11.12
CA GLY A 69 1.31 -14.03 11.48
C GLY A 69 0.84 -13.25 10.25
N TYR A 70 1.56 -13.34 9.14
CA TYR A 70 1.31 -12.53 7.94
C TYR A 70 1.40 -13.39 6.68
N LEU A 71 0.33 -13.35 5.89
CA LEU A 71 0.22 -13.99 4.58
C LEU A 71 -0.21 -12.98 3.52
N ASP A 72 0.64 -12.75 2.53
CA ASP A 72 0.30 -11.95 1.34
C ASP A 72 0.62 -12.77 0.08
N LEU A 73 -0.43 -13.18 -0.63
CA LEU A 73 -0.38 -13.87 -1.92
C LEU A 73 -1.10 -13.05 -3.01
N SER A 74 -1.29 -11.75 -2.77
CA SER A 74 -2.07 -10.88 -3.64
C SER A 74 -1.42 -10.66 -5.01
N PHE A 75 -2.21 -10.23 -5.99
CA PHE A 75 -1.76 -9.93 -7.37
C PHE A 75 -1.10 -11.12 -8.07
N ASN A 76 -1.65 -12.33 -7.90
CA ASN A 76 -1.21 -13.51 -8.64
C ASN A 76 -2.33 -14.02 -9.56
N GLN A 77 -2.17 -15.22 -10.09
CA GLN A 77 -3.19 -15.94 -10.85
C GLN A 77 -3.60 -17.23 -10.13
N LEU A 78 -3.56 -17.23 -8.79
CA LEU A 78 -3.92 -18.38 -7.97
C LEU A 78 -5.40 -18.70 -8.18
N SER A 79 -5.73 -19.98 -8.25
CA SER A 79 -7.06 -20.49 -8.58
C SER A 79 -7.55 -21.49 -7.53
N GLU A 80 -8.75 -22.02 -7.74
CA GLU A 80 -9.42 -22.95 -6.81
C GLU A 80 -9.86 -22.27 -5.50
N SER A 81 -10.33 -23.07 -4.54
CA SER A 81 -10.88 -22.58 -3.28
C SER A 81 -9.80 -22.16 -2.30
N ILE A 82 -10.11 -21.16 -1.47
CA ILE A 82 -9.29 -20.79 -0.31
C ILE A 82 -9.19 -21.99 0.66
N PRO A 83 -7.98 -22.36 1.13
CA PRO A 83 -7.79 -23.44 2.09
C PRO A 83 -8.56 -23.22 3.39
N THR A 84 -8.94 -24.31 4.05
CA THR A 84 -9.88 -24.30 5.17
C THR A 84 -9.25 -24.01 6.54
N LYS A 85 -7.91 -23.90 6.64
CA LYS A 85 -7.23 -23.68 7.92
C LYS A 85 -5.90 -22.94 7.77
N LEU A 86 -5.63 -22.03 8.71
CA LEU A 86 -4.39 -21.26 8.84
C LEU A 86 -3.94 -21.26 10.32
N SER A 87 -2.85 -20.56 10.62
CA SER A 87 -2.39 -20.38 12.00
C SER A 87 -3.35 -19.48 12.79
N GLU A 88 -3.60 -19.82 14.06
CA GLU A 88 -4.31 -18.97 15.01
C GLU A 88 -3.55 -17.66 15.33
N ASN A 89 -2.26 -17.59 15.00
CA ASN A 89 -1.45 -16.38 15.17
C ASN A 89 -1.65 -15.35 14.06
N ILE A 90 -2.40 -15.68 13.01
CA ILE A 90 -2.48 -14.84 11.82
C ILE A 90 -3.24 -13.53 12.11
N THR A 91 -2.62 -12.42 11.73
CA THR A 91 -3.19 -11.07 11.85
C THR A 91 -3.57 -10.50 10.50
N THR A 92 -2.88 -10.92 9.43
CA THR A 92 -3.07 -10.38 8.08
C THR A 92 -3.12 -11.49 7.05
N ILE A 93 -4.19 -11.49 6.26
CA ILE A 93 -4.40 -12.33 5.09
C ILE A 93 -4.74 -11.41 3.92
N ASP A 94 -3.88 -11.36 2.91
CA ASP A 94 -4.14 -10.66 1.64
C ASP A 94 -4.04 -11.66 0.49
N LEU A 95 -5.20 -12.03 -0.05
CA LEU A 95 -5.37 -12.92 -1.21
C LEU A 95 -6.01 -12.17 -2.39
N SER A 96 -6.03 -10.84 -2.34
CA SER A 96 -6.69 -10.01 -3.33
C SER A 96 -6.07 -10.14 -4.73
N ASN A 97 -6.85 -9.84 -5.77
CA ASN A 97 -6.38 -9.84 -7.16
C ASN A 97 -5.82 -11.21 -7.58
N ASN A 98 -6.66 -12.23 -7.52
CA ASN A 98 -6.38 -13.61 -7.95
C ASN A 98 -7.59 -14.16 -8.74
N LYS A 99 -7.61 -15.47 -9.00
CA LYS A 99 -8.71 -16.21 -9.66
C LYS A 99 -9.32 -17.23 -8.70
N LEU A 100 -9.33 -16.95 -7.39
CA LEU A 100 -9.84 -17.86 -6.38
C LEU A 100 -11.36 -17.97 -6.49
N ASN A 101 -11.90 -19.17 -6.33
CA ASN A 101 -13.33 -19.45 -6.50
C ASN A 101 -13.89 -20.24 -5.30
N GLY A 102 -15.15 -20.67 -5.40
CA GLY A 102 -15.85 -21.32 -4.29
C GLY A 102 -16.38 -20.30 -3.27
N THR A 103 -16.58 -20.73 -2.03
CA THR A 103 -17.18 -19.91 -0.96
C THR A 103 -16.14 -19.37 0.02
N ILE A 104 -16.46 -18.29 0.73
CA ILE A 104 -15.64 -17.79 1.84
C ILE A 104 -15.60 -18.85 2.97
N PRO A 105 -14.43 -19.35 3.38
CA PRO A 105 -14.33 -20.34 4.45
C PRO A 105 -14.85 -19.80 5.79
N SER A 106 -15.72 -20.55 6.46
CA SER A 106 -16.26 -20.18 7.77
C SER A 106 -15.17 -20.07 8.85
N TYR A 107 -14.06 -20.78 8.68
CA TYR A 107 -12.91 -20.78 9.59
C TYR A 107 -12.28 -19.41 9.82
N PHE A 108 -12.47 -18.43 8.92
CA PHE A 108 -12.03 -17.06 9.19
C PHE A 108 -12.66 -16.45 10.46
N SER A 109 -13.80 -17.00 10.90
CA SER A 109 -14.45 -16.63 12.16
C SER A 109 -13.74 -17.17 13.41
N ASP A 110 -12.83 -18.14 13.23
CA ASP A 110 -12.10 -18.82 14.29
C ASP A 110 -10.67 -18.28 14.45
N LEU A 111 -10.33 -17.17 13.78
CA LEU A 111 -9.01 -16.54 13.83
C LEU A 111 -8.97 -15.43 14.87
N PRO A 112 -8.46 -15.68 16.10
CA PRO A 112 -8.64 -14.77 17.24
C PRO A 112 -7.83 -13.48 17.14
N ARG A 113 -6.86 -13.41 16.22
CA ARG A 113 -5.94 -12.27 16.06
C ARG A 113 -6.08 -11.56 14.72
N LEU A 114 -7.06 -11.96 13.90
CA LEU A 114 -7.23 -11.40 12.57
C LEU A 114 -7.56 -9.91 12.66
N GLN A 115 -6.82 -9.09 11.91
CA GLN A 115 -6.99 -7.64 11.82
C GLN A 115 -7.21 -7.19 10.38
N LYS A 116 -6.68 -7.93 9.40
CA LYS A 116 -6.90 -7.66 7.98
C LYS A 116 -7.18 -8.95 7.22
N LEU A 117 -8.31 -8.98 6.52
CA LEU A 117 -8.64 -9.98 5.51
C LEU A 117 -9.01 -9.26 4.22
N SER A 118 -8.18 -9.39 3.19
CA SER A 118 -8.52 -8.95 1.84
C SER A 118 -8.59 -10.15 0.91
N ILE A 119 -9.75 -10.36 0.31
CA ILE A 119 -10.05 -11.38 -0.70
C ILE A 119 -10.70 -10.72 -1.94
N SER A 120 -10.54 -9.41 -2.08
CA SER A 120 -11.14 -8.63 -3.16
C SER A 120 -10.60 -9.01 -4.53
N ASN A 121 -11.38 -8.74 -5.59
CA ASN A 121 -10.99 -9.03 -6.97
C ASN A 121 -10.65 -10.51 -7.17
N ASN A 122 -11.63 -11.38 -6.92
CA ASN A 122 -11.58 -12.82 -7.10
C ASN A 122 -12.91 -13.31 -7.72
N GLU A 123 -13.10 -14.62 -7.82
CA GLU A 123 -14.31 -15.27 -8.34
C GLU A 123 -15.10 -15.97 -7.21
N LEU A 124 -15.00 -15.46 -5.97
CA LEU A 124 -15.68 -16.05 -4.81
C LEU A 124 -17.19 -15.83 -4.89
N SER A 125 -17.96 -16.83 -4.48
CA SER A 125 -19.41 -16.87 -4.60
C SER A 125 -20.08 -17.32 -3.30
N GLY A 126 -21.41 -17.25 -3.25
CA GLY A 126 -22.20 -17.61 -2.07
C GLY A 126 -22.30 -16.46 -1.07
N ASP A 127 -22.39 -16.82 0.20
CA ASP A 127 -22.73 -15.89 1.28
C ASP A 127 -21.48 -15.40 2.03
N VAL A 128 -21.55 -14.16 2.51
CA VAL A 128 -20.59 -13.59 3.45
C VAL A 128 -20.96 -14.02 4.88
N PRO A 129 -20.12 -14.80 5.57
CA PRO A 129 -20.42 -15.24 6.93
C PRO A 129 -20.21 -14.11 7.94
N SER A 130 -21.31 -13.62 8.54
CA SER A 130 -21.25 -12.55 9.55
C SER A 130 -20.49 -12.89 10.81
N SER A 131 -20.27 -14.19 11.07
CA SER A 131 -19.44 -14.68 12.16
C SER A 131 -17.99 -14.18 12.09
N ILE A 132 -17.47 -13.80 10.91
CA ILE A 132 -16.12 -13.24 10.77
C ILE A 132 -15.95 -11.98 11.63
N TRP A 133 -16.94 -11.11 11.69
CA TRP A 133 -16.87 -9.90 12.50
C TRP A 133 -17.61 -10.02 13.84
N GLN A 134 -18.65 -10.85 13.93
CA GLN A 134 -19.41 -11.02 15.18
C GLN A 134 -18.66 -11.76 16.27
N ASN A 135 -17.83 -12.74 15.91
CA ASN A 135 -17.06 -13.52 16.88
C ASN A 135 -15.72 -12.86 17.24
N THR A 136 -15.35 -11.77 16.56
CA THR A 136 -14.08 -11.10 16.78
C THR A 136 -14.15 -10.21 18.02
N THR A 137 -13.26 -10.46 18.99
CA THR A 137 -13.09 -9.62 20.17
C THR A 137 -11.89 -8.70 19.93
N LEU A 138 -12.15 -7.44 19.56
CA LEU A 138 -11.10 -6.44 19.36
C LEU A 138 -10.82 -5.70 20.68
N ASN A 139 -9.54 -5.54 21.02
CA ASN A 139 -9.14 -4.57 22.05
C ASN A 139 -9.39 -3.14 21.53
N GLY A 140 -9.48 -2.16 22.44
CA GLY A 140 -9.86 -0.78 22.07
C GLY A 140 -9.01 -0.10 20.98
N THR A 141 -7.81 -0.62 20.70
CA THR A 141 -6.88 -0.11 19.67
C THR A 141 -6.86 -0.96 18.38
N GLU A 142 -7.40 -2.17 18.39
CA GLU A 142 -7.36 -3.07 17.24
C GLU A 142 -8.49 -2.75 16.27
N LYS A 143 -8.18 -2.78 14.97
CA LYS A 143 -9.15 -2.62 13.88
C LYS A 143 -9.25 -3.92 13.10
N LEU A 144 -10.46 -4.26 12.64
CA LEU A 144 -10.69 -5.35 11.70
C LEU A 144 -11.10 -4.77 10.34
N PHE A 145 -10.25 -4.97 9.34
CA PHE A 145 -10.49 -4.56 7.97
C PHE A 145 -10.80 -5.78 7.10
N LEU A 146 -12.01 -5.82 6.56
CA LEU A 146 -12.51 -6.89 5.70
C LEU A 146 -12.80 -6.34 4.30
N ASP A 147 -11.96 -6.66 3.34
CA ASP A 147 -12.13 -6.25 1.94
C ASP A 147 -12.49 -7.45 1.07
N MET A 148 -13.75 -7.48 0.62
CA MET A 148 -14.33 -8.56 -0.17
C MET A 148 -14.92 -8.03 -1.48
N GLN A 149 -14.49 -6.84 -1.92
CA GLN A 149 -14.99 -6.16 -3.12
C GLN A 149 -14.78 -6.99 -4.39
N ASN A 150 -15.58 -6.72 -5.43
CA ASN A 150 -15.41 -7.27 -6.77
C ASN A 150 -15.29 -8.82 -6.78
N ASN A 151 -16.32 -9.47 -6.25
CA ASN A 151 -16.51 -10.92 -6.27
C ASN A 151 -17.94 -11.24 -6.77
N GLN A 152 -18.40 -12.48 -6.61
CA GLN A 152 -19.75 -12.96 -6.97
C GLN A 152 -20.61 -13.24 -5.72
N LEU A 153 -20.42 -12.47 -4.64
CA LEU A 153 -21.10 -12.68 -3.35
C LEU A 153 -22.56 -12.21 -3.42
N THR A 154 -23.48 -13.06 -2.96
CA THR A 154 -24.92 -12.87 -3.16
C THR A 154 -25.68 -12.45 -1.93
N SER A 155 -25.23 -12.83 -0.72
CA SER A 155 -25.91 -12.47 0.52
C SER A 155 -24.96 -12.43 1.73
N ILE A 156 -25.45 -12.01 2.90
CA ILE A 156 -24.75 -12.13 4.18
C ILE A 156 -25.50 -13.17 5.02
N SER A 157 -24.81 -14.20 5.48
CA SER A 157 -25.40 -15.19 6.38
C SER A 157 -25.28 -14.68 7.83
N GLY A 158 -26.42 -14.28 8.40
CA GLY A 158 -26.56 -13.84 9.80
C GLY A 158 -26.92 -12.35 9.96
N SER A 159 -26.78 -11.81 11.18
CA SER A 159 -27.22 -10.44 11.49
C SER A 159 -26.19 -9.36 11.11
N ILE A 160 -26.68 -8.25 10.57
CA ILE A 160 -25.89 -7.05 10.25
C ILE A 160 -26.06 -5.93 11.29
N THR A 161 -26.79 -6.18 12.39
CA THR A 161 -27.06 -5.18 13.43
C THR A 161 -25.86 -5.01 14.37
N ASN A 162 -25.46 -3.76 14.62
CA ASN A 162 -24.41 -3.35 15.58
C ASN A 162 -22.98 -3.76 15.20
N LEU A 163 -22.46 -3.20 14.11
CA LEU A 163 -21.02 -3.26 13.84
C LEU A 163 -20.27 -2.35 14.83
N PRO A 164 -19.24 -2.87 15.53
CA PRO A 164 -18.32 -2.03 16.29
C PRO A 164 -17.64 -1.01 15.36
N PRO A 165 -17.35 0.22 15.84
CA PRO A 165 -16.70 1.26 15.03
C PRO A 165 -15.31 0.88 14.54
N ASN A 166 -14.68 -0.12 15.15
CA ASN A 166 -13.35 -0.61 14.80
C ASN A 166 -13.37 -1.65 13.66
N ILE A 167 -14.52 -1.90 13.02
CA ILE A 167 -14.66 -2.85 11.93
C ILE A 167 -15.02 -2.12 10.63
N THR A 168 -14.22 -2.33 9.60
CA THR A 168 -14.46 -1.85 8.24
C THR A 168 -14.76 -3.03 7.33
N ILE A 169 -15.85 -2.97 6.57
CA ILE A 169 -16.27 -4.04 5.65
C ILE A 169 -16.56 -3.42 4.28
N LEU A 170 -15.88 -3.91 3.25
CA LEU A 170 -16.04 -3.45 1.88
C LEU A 170 -16.61 -4.57 0.99
N LEU A 171 -17.77 -4.34 0.40
CA LEU A 171 -18.52 -5.28 -0.44
C LEU A 171 -18.82 -4.75 -1.85
N LYS A 172 -18.41 -3.52 -2.19
CA LYS A 172 -18.60 -2.90 -3.51
C LYS A 172 -18.28 -3.86 -4.66
N GLY A 173 -19.07 -3.79 -5.74
CA GLY A 173 -18.86 -4.61 -6.94
C GLY A 173 -19.30 -6.07 -6.82
N ASN A 174 -20.01 -6.45 -5.74
CA ASN A 174 -20.65 -7.77 -5.62
C ASN A 174 -22.15 -7.71 -5.95
N PRO A 175 -22.77 -8.83 -6.41
CA PRO A 175 -24.22 -8.94 -6.60
C PRO A 175 -25.06 -8.53 -5.37
N ILE A 176 -24.56 -8.75 -4.16
CA ILE A 176 -25.21 -8.31 -2.91
C ILE A 176 -25.48 -6.79 -2.88
N CYS A 177 -24.67 -5.99 -3.58
CA CYS A 177 -24.79 -4.54 -3.67
C CYS A 177 -25.74 -4.06 -4.77
N SER A 178 -26.17 -4.94 -5.69
CA SER A 178 -27.08 -4.58 -6.79
C SER A 178 -28.55 -4.47 -6.34
N ASN A 179 -28.88 -5.07 -5.20
CA ASN A 179 -30.22 -4.95 -4.61
C ASN A 179 -30.24 -3.68 -3.76
N ASN A 180 -31.08 -2.69 -4.13
CA ASN A 180 -31.30 -1.40 -3.44
C ASN A 180 -31.85 -1.57 -2.01
N ASN A 181 -31.12 -2.25 -1.15
CA ASN A 181 -31.44 -2.44 0.25
C ASN A 181 -30.64 -1.39 1.03
N ASN A 182 -31.34 -0.35 1.52
CA ASN A 182 -30.74 0.81 2.19
C ASN A 182 -29.82 0.43 3.38
N THR A 183 -29.97 -0.77 3.94
CA THR A 183 -29.16 -1.29 5.06
C THR A 183 -27.73 -1.69 4.68
N LEU A 184 -27.44 -1.92 3.39
CA LEU A 184 -26.13 -2.38 2.90
C LEU A 184 -25.30 -1.26 2.26
N VAL A 185 -25.86 -0.07 2.11
CA VAL A 185 -25.20 1.10 1.48
C VAL A 185 -23.84 1.39 2.13
N GLN A 186 -23.74 1.23 3.45
CA GLN A 186 -22.48 1.42 4.20
C GLN A 186 -21.36 0.44 3.81
N PHE A 187 -21.68 -0.74 3.28
CA PHE A 187 -20.69 -1.74 2.85
C PHE A 187 -20.36 -1.66 1.37
N CYS A 188 -21.33 -1.20 0.58
CA CYS A 188 -21.24 -1.18 -0.88
C CYS A 188 -20.61 0.12 -1.40
N GLY A 189 -20.44 1.13 -0.54
CA GLY A 189 -19.99 2.46 -0.93
C GLY A 189 -21.06 3.20 -1.74
N SER A 190 -20.90 4.52 -1.90
CA SER A 190 -21.69 5.26 -2.90
C SER A 190 -21.18 4.93 -4.30
N GLU A 191 -22.06 4.86 -5.30
CA GLU A 191 -21.67 4.82 -6.73
C GLU A 191 -20.92 6.09 -7.19
N THR A 192 -20.81 7.11 -6.32
CA THR A 192 -20.09 8.35 -6.55
C THR A 192 -18.77 8.40 -5.77
N GLU A 193 -17.77 7.62 -6.20
CA GLU A 193 -16.37 7.89 -5.83
C GLU A 193 -15.57 8.11 -7.11
N THR A 194 -15.90 9.21 -7.78
CA THR A 194 -14.91 9.99 -8.52
C THR A 194 -14.28 10.96 -7.52
N ASP A 195 -12.96 10.90 -7.43
CA ASP A 195 -12.07 11.91 -6.85
C ASP A 195 -12.31 12.27 -5.37
N MET A 196 -11.51 11.67 -4.48
CA MET A 196 -11.18 12.31 -3.20
C MET A 196 -10.32 13.54 -3.47
N ASN A 197 -10.98 14.62 -3.90
CA ASN A 197 -10.45 15.96 -3.77
C ASN A 197 -10.66 16.35 -2.29
N GLY A 198 -9.58 16.36 -1.51
CA GLY A 198 -9.58 16.89 -0.15
C GLY A 198 -9.99 18.35 -0.18
N ASN A 199 -11.29 18.59 -0.04
CA ASN A 199 -11.86 19.92 -0.12
C ASN A 199 -11.76 20.59 1.26
N SER A 200 -10.60 21.17 1.56
CA SER A 200 -10.59 22.37 2.39
C SER A 200 -11.20 23.49 1.54
N ASN A 201 -12.42 23.92 1.85
CA ASN A 201 -13.10 25.08 1.26
C ASN A 201 -12.33 26.39 1.57
N ILE A 202 -11.16 26.53 0.96
CA ILE A 202 -10.38 27.77 0.93
C ILE A 202 -10.50 28.28 -0.50
N THR A 203 -11.47 29.16 -0.74
CA THR A 203 -11.57 29.88 -2.01
C THR A 203 -10.48 30.95 -2.06
N CYS A 204 -9.36 30.60 -2.69
CA CYS A 204 -8.32 31.55 -3.06
C CYS A 204 -8.85 32.59 -4.06
N PRO A 205 -8.16 33.74 -4.23
CA PRO A 205 -8.55 34.75 -5.19
C PRO A 205 -8.79 34.17 -6.60
N SER A 206 -9.73 34.75 -7.34
CA SER A 206 -10.10 34.27 -8.68
C SER A 206 -9.00 34.45 -9.74
N GLN A 207 -7.97 35.24 -9.45
CA GLN A 207 -6.85 35.49 -10.34
C GLN A 207 -5.78 34.40 -10.15
N PRO A 208 -5.52 33.51 -11.13
CA PRO A 208 -4.57 32.43 -10.97
C PRO A 208 -3.14 32.94 -10.76
N CYS A 209 -2.34 32.18 -10.01
CA CYS A 209 -0.90 32.44 -9.89
C CYS A 209 -0.22 32.39 -11.26
N PRO A 210 0.79 33.24 -11.50
CA PRO A 210 1.57 33.17 -12.74
C PRO A 210 2.34 31.84 -12.78
N PRO A 211 2.24 31.03 -13.84
CA PRO A 211 3.07 29.83 -13.97
C PRO A 211 4.56 30.19 -13.87
N PRO A 212 5.39 29.40 -13.16
CA PRO A 212 5.11 28.09 -12.56
C PRO A 212 4.58 28.10 -11.10
N TYR A 213 4.17 29.25 -10.56
CA TYR A 213 3.69 29.37 -9.19
C TYR A 213 2.28 28.79 -9.01
N GLU A 214 2.02 28.22 -7.84
CA GLU A 214 0.73 27.64 -7.44
C GLU A 214 0.30 28.19 -6.08
N TYR A 215 -0.99 28.07 -5.75
CA TYR A 215 -1.49 28.48 -4.44
C TYR A 215 -1.05 27.49 -3.35
N SER A 216 -0.49 28.03 -2.26
CA SER A 216 -0.39 27.30 -0.99
C SER A 216 -1.77 27.14 -0.33
N LEU A 217 -1.83 26.36 0.75
CA LEU A 217 -3.00 26.28 1.63
C LEU A 217 -3.43 27.65 2.22
N GLU A 218 -2.53 28.62 2.27
CA GLU A 218 -2.81 30.00 2.72
C GLU A 218 -3.16 30.95 1.57
N CYS A 219 -3.42 30.44 0.36
CA CYS A 219 -3.71 31.23 -0.85
C CYS A 219 -2.64 32.24 -1.23
N VAL A 220 -1.37 31.92 -0.94
CA VAL A 220 -0.21 32.69 -1.42
C VAL A 220 0.38 31.98 -2.62
N CYS A 221 0.74 32.73 -3.66
CA CYS A 221 1.44 32.17 -4.81
C CYS A 221 2.86 31.79 -4.40
N VAL A 222 3.18 30.50 -4.48
CA VAL A 222 4.48 29.93 -4.12
C VAL A 222 4.92 28.93 -5.18
N LEU A 223 6.22 28.71 -5.30
CA LEU A 223 6.78 27.78 -6.28
C LEU A 223 7.10 26.44 -5.60
N PRO A 224 6.32 25.38 -5.86
CA PRO A 224 6.59 24.08 -5.24
C PRO A 224 7.82 23.39 -5.84
N LEU A 225 8.41 22.48 -5.06
CA LEU A 225 9.29 21.44 -5.58
C LEU A 225 8.42 20.23 -5.95
N ILE A 226 8.67 19.64 -7.12
CA ILE A 226 7.90 18.49 -7.61
C ILE A 226 8.76 17.24 -7.48
N VAL A 227 8.24 16.23 -6.79
CA VAL A 227 8.93 14.98 -6.51
C VAL A 227 8.10 13.82 -7.02
N TYR A 228 8.65 13.07 -7.97
CA TYR A 228 8.08 11.79 -8.36
C TYR A 228 8.67 10.71 -7.47
N TYR A 229 7.82 10.17 -6.62
CA TYR A 229 8.18 9.28 -5.52
C TYR A 229 7.49 7.93 -5.69
N ARG A 230 8.13 6.83 -5.29
CA ARG A 230 7.51 5.50 -5.38
C ARG A 230 7.79 4.66 -4.14
N LEU A 231 6.75 4.09 -3.54
CA LEU A 231 6.89 3.02 -2.56
C LEU A 231 6.97 1.68 -3.31
N LYS A 232 8.04 0.92 -3.08
CA LYS A 232 8.34 -0.31 -3.82
C LYS A 232 7.58 -1.53 -3.31
N SER A 233 7.21 -1.55 -2.04
CA SER A 233 6.45 -2.66 -1.44
C SER A 233 5.81 -2.24 -0.11
N PRO A 234 4.87 -1.29 -0.11
CA PRO A 234 4.06 -1.03 1.07
C PRO A 234 3.26 -2.29 1.43
N VAL A 235 3.03 -2.51 2.73
CA VAL A 235 2.28 -3.70 3.22
C VAL A 235 0.76 -3.59 3.04
N PHE A 236 0.31 -2.46 2.48
CA PHE A 236 -1.08 -2.18 2.13
C PHE A 236 -1.28 -2.14 0.62
N SER A 237 -2.55 -2.22 0.21
CA SER A 237 -3.01 -2.26 -1.18
C SER A 237 -4.01 -1.15 -1.52
N ASP A 238 -4.57 -0.48 -0.51
CA ASP A 238 -5.34 0.75 -0.65
C ASP A 238 -4.58 1.87 0.07
N PHE A 239 -4.12 2.86 -0.68
CA PHE A 239 -3.36 3.98 -0.11
C PHE A 239 -4.26 4.99 0.59
N ASN A 240 -5.54 5.12 0.20
CA ASN A 240 -6.45 6.13 0.76
C ASN A 240 -6.55 6.03 2.28
N THR A 241 -6.59 4.80 2.79
CA THR A 241 -6.64 4.50 4.23
C THR A 241 -5.38 4.98 4.99
N TYR A 242 -4.25 5.18 4.32
CA TYR A 242 -2.95 5.50 4.91
C TYR A 242 -2.40 6.87 4.47
N VAL A 243 -3.20 7.73 3.83
CA VAL A 243 -2.76 9.04 3.37
C VAL A 243 -2.22 9.88 4.53
N GLU A 244 -2.98 10.01 5.61
CA GLU A 244 -2.57 10.80 6.79
C GLU A 244 -1.30 10.22 7.46
N ASP A 245 -1.22 8.89 7.57
CA ASP A 245 -0.06 8.20 8.11
C ASP A 245 1.18 8.45 7.24
N PHE A 246 1.01 8.47 5.90
CA PHE A 246 2.09 8.72 4.96
C PHE A 246 2.54 10.17 4.98
N GLU A 247 1.62 11.13 5.07
CA GLU A 247 1.94 12.54 5.20
C GLU A 247 2.75 12.79 6.47
N SER A 248 2.31 12.24 7.60
CA SER A 248 3.03 12.30 8.88
C SER A 248 4.42 11.66 8.78
N PHE A 249 4.52 10.46 8.21
CA PHE A 249 5.77 9.75 7.99
C PHE A 249 6.75 10.56 7.14
N LEU A 250 6.32 11.02 5.97
CA LEU A 250 7.20 11.68 5.01
C LEU A 250 7.63 13.06 5.53
N THR A 251 6.71 13.83 6.11
CA THR A 251 7.04 15.17 6.65
C THR A 251 7.97 15.09 7.85
N SER A 252 7.76 14.13 8.75
CA SER A 252 8.69 13.84 9.83
C SER A 252 10.07 13.42 9.30
N GLY A 253 10.11 12.53 8.31
CA GLY A 253 11.35 12.07 7.70
C GLY A 253 12.12 13.17 6.97
N LEU A 254 11.43 14.13 6.36
CA LEU A 254 12.03 15.29 5.68
C LEU A 254 12.33 16.47 6.62
N ASN A 255 11.90 16.40 7.87
CA ASN A 255 11.93 17.50 8.84
C ASN A 255 11.27 18.79 8.28
N ILE A 256 10.05 18.65 7.77
CA ILE A 256 9.19 19.74 7.27
C ILE A 256 7.83 19.70 7.97
N GLN A 257 7.05 20.77 7.87
CA GLN A 257 5.69 20.81 8.41
C GLN A 257 4.70 20.05 7.50
N ILE A 258 3.64 19.48 8.08
CA ILE A 258 2.66 18.69 7.32
C ILE A 258 1.96 19.49 6.21
N ASN A 259 1.67 20.77 6.45
CA ASN A 259 1.09 21.71 5.49
C ASN A 259 2.02 22.06 4.31
N GLN A 260 3.28 21.65 4.35
CA GLN A 260 4.22 21.83 3.23
C GLN A 260 4.14 20.68 2.23
N LEU A 261 3.58 19.52 2.59
CA LEU A 261 3.46 18.38 1.69
C LEU A 261 2.05 18.35 1.08
N PHE A 262 1.99 18.15 -0.24
CA PHE A 262 0.76 17.91 -0.95
C PHE A 262 0.93 16.72 -1.90
N ILE A 263 0.08 15.70 -1.76
CA ILE A 263 0.06 14.54 -2.65
C ILE A 263 -0.83 14.91 -3.86
N ASN A 264 -0.19 15.38 -4.94
CA ASN A 264 -0.91 15.82 -6.13
C ASN A 264 -1.65 14.68 -6.83
N SER A 265 -1.04 13.49 -6.90
CA SER A 265 -1.70 12.28 -7.39
C SER A 265 -0.92 11.04 -6.98
N PHE A 266 -1.58 9.88 -7.01
CA PHE A 266 -0.94 8.58 -6.83
C PHE A 266 -1.60 7.52 -7.72
N VAL A 267 -0.84 6.48 -8.05
CA VAL A 267 -1.29 5.37 -8.90
C VAL A 267 -0.55 4.08 -8.53
N TRP A 268 -1.27 2.96 -8.54
CA TRP A 268 -0.67 1.63 -8.40
C TRP A 268 -0.11 1.14 -9.74
N GLU A 269 1.16 0.77 -9.76
CA GLU A 269 1.87 0.16 -10.89
C GLU A 269 2.45 -1.18 -10.40
N GLU A 270 1.80 -2.30 -10.74
CA GLU A 270 2.30 -3.66 -10.41
C GLU A 270 2.67 -3.83 -8.93
N GLY A 271 1.76 -3.42 -8.04
CA GLY A 271 1.95 -3.51 -6.59
C GLY A 271 2.93 -2.49 -5.98
N ARG A 272 3.43 -1.54 -6.78
CA ARG A 272 4.19 -0.37 -6.34
C ARG A 272 3.30 0.85 -6.37
N LEU A 273 3.43 1.73 -5.37
CA LEU A 273 2.64 2.96 -5.31
C LEU A 273 3.49 4.12 -5.82
N ARG A 274 3.19 4.61 -7.01
CA ARG A 274 3.80 5.82 -7.58
C ARG A 274 3.00 7.04 -7.15
N MET A 275 3.71 8.11 -6.79
CA MET A 275 3.15 9.36 -6.31
C MET A 275 3.80 10.55 -7.02
N ASN A 276 3.00 11.59 -7.24
CA ASN A 276 3.44 12.94 -7.57
C ASN A 276 3.25 13.81 -6.33
N LEU A 277 4.35 14.23 -5.72
CA LEU A 277 4.35 15.04 -4.51
C LEU A 277 4.75 16.47 -4.84
N LYS A 278 4.13 17.43 -4.16
CA LYS A 278 4.50 18.83 -4.17
C LYS A 278 4.94 19.23 -2.77
N LEU A 279 6.13 19.83 -2.67
CA LEU A 279 6.61 20.44 -1.44
C LEU A 279 6.52 21.95 -1.57
N PHE A 280 5.91 22.61 -0.60
CA PHE A 280 5.71 24.05 -0.55
C PHE A 280 6.61 24.70 0.50
N PRO A 281 7.18 25.90 0.24
CA PRO A 281 7.97 26.62 1.24
C PRO A 281 7.08 27.14 2.39
N ILE A 282 7.66 27.29 3.59
CA ILE A 282 6.97 27.92 4.72
C ILE A 282 6.82 29.41 4.43
N SER A 283 5.59 29.91 4.44
CA SER A 283 5.29 31.35 4.40
C SER A 283 5.44 31.91 5.81
N VAL A 284 6.64 32.42 6.15
CA VAL A 284 6.91 32.88 7.53
C VAL A 284 6.38 34.28 7.80
N ASP A 285 6.22 35.14 6.80
CA ASP A 285 5.68 36.50 6.96
C ASP A 285 5.32 37.08 5.57
N ASN A 286 4.61 38.22 5.53
CA ASN A 286 4.32 39.03 4.33
C ASN A 286 5.57 39.52 3.53
N THR A 287 6.73 38.91 3.75
CA THR A 287 8.01 39.15 3.09
C THR A 287 8.33 38.02 2.10
N THR A 288 7.91 38.19 0.84
CA THR A 288 8.58 37.82 -0.44
C THR A 288 9.23 36.45 -0.70
N GLN A 289 9.35 35.50 0.24
CA GLN A 289 9.95 34.20 -0.07
C GLN A 289 8.90 33.22 -0.61
N HIS A 290 8.51 33.46 -1.86
CA HIS A 290 7.65 32.59 -2.66
C HIS A 290 8.36 31.31 -3.13
N THR A 291 9.59 31.06 -2.68
CA THR A 291 10.47 29.98 -3.12
C THR A 291 11.29 29.45 -1.95
N PHE A 292 11.68 28.17 -1.99
CA PHE A 292 12.73 27.65 -1.11
C PHE A 292 14.06 28.38 -1.33
N ASN A 293 14.86 28.53 -0.27
CA ASN A 293 16.24 28.97 -0.43
C ASN A 293 17.10 27.82 -1.01
N GLN A 294 18.25 28.16 -1.60
CA GLN A 294 19.11 27.18 -2.28
C GLN A 294 19.56 26.04 -1.36
N SER A 295 19.94 26.33 -0.11
CA SER A 295 20.35 25.29 0.85
C SER A 295 19.24 24.28 1.13
N GLU A 296 18.00 24.75 1.19
CA GLU A 296 16.85 23.89 1.50
C GLU A 296 16.44 23.04 0.31
N VAL A 297 16.52 23.57 -0.92
CA VAL A 297 16.33 22.77 -2.14
C VAL A 297 17.37 21.63 -2.21
N VAL A 298 18.64 21.94 -1.93
CA VAL A 298 19.72 20.94 -1.93
C VAL A 298 19.49 19.90 -0.83
N ARG A 299 19.19 20.34 0.41
CA ARG A 299 18.90 19.46 1.53
C ARG A 299 17.77 18.49 1.20
N LEU A 300 16.60 18.99 0.77
CA LEU A 300 15.45 18.16 0.45
C LEU A 300 15.75 17.17 -0.68
N ARG A 301 16.41 17.63 -1.75
CA ARG A 301 16.82 16.76 -2.87
C ARG A 301 17.73 15.63 -2.39
N ASP A 302 18.72 15.96 -1.57
CA ASP A 302 19.72 15.01 -1.10
C ASP A 302 19.09 14.00 -0.13
N MET A 303 18.13 14.40 0.72
CA MET A 303 17.36 13.46 1.55
C MET A 303 16.61 12.39 0.75
N PHE A 304 16.00 12.77 -0.39
CA PHE A 304 15.36 11.79 -1.28
C PHE A 304 16.39 10.91 -2.01
N ARG A 305 17.51 11.50 -2.43
CA ARG A 305 18.53 10.83 -3.27
C ARG A 305 19.42 9.88 -2.48
N GLU A 306 19.81 10.25 -1.26
CA GLU A 306 20.77 9.55 -0.41
C GLU A 306 20.09 8.57 0.57
N TRP A 307 18.78 8.38 0.43
CA TRP A 307 17.96 7.47 1.24
C TRP A 307 17.98 7.80 2.74
N GLU A 308 17.94 9.08 3.08
CA GLU A 308 17.98 9.56 4.48
C GLU A 308 16.61 9.60 5.16
N ILE A 309 15.52 9.35 4.43
CA ILE A 309 14.17 9.23 5.02
C ILE A 309 14.12 7.86 5.71
N HIS A 310 13.78 7.86 7.00
CA HIS A 310 13.76 6.65 7.83
C HIS A 310 12.93 5.52 7.20
N GLU A 311 13.38 4.28 7.36
CA GLU A 311 12.63 3.10 6.91
C GLU A 311 11.33 2.94 7.71
N SER A 312 10.26 2.52 7.04
CA SER A 312 8.98 2.21 7.65
C SER A 312 8.54 0.81 7.26
N ASP A 313 8.21 -0.01 8.26
CA ASP A 313 7.64 -1.34 8.02
C ASP A 313 6.28 -1.28 7.30
N LEU A 314 5.58 -0.15 7.42
CA LEU A 314 4.28 0.08 6.78
C LEU A 314 4.44 0.49 5.31
N PHE A 315 5.29 1.48 5.03
CA PHE A 315 5.47 2.04 3.68
C PHE A 315 6.49 1.28 2.84
N GLY A 316 7.36 0.50 3.50
CA GLY A 316 8.42 -0.26 2.86
C GLY A 316 9.50 0.63 2.24
N PRO A 317 10.43 0.04 1.47
CA PRO A 317 11.47 0.77 0.78
C PRO A 317 10.88 1.67 -0.31
N TYR A 318 11.52 2.82 -0.54
CA TYR A 318 11.11 3.79 -1.54
C TYR A 318 12.12 3.98 -2.67
N GLU A 319 11.71 4.71 -3.70
CA GLU A 319 12.48 5.10 -4.87
C GLU A 319 12.19 6.56 -5.21
N LEU A 320 13.23 7.35 -5.44
CA LEU A 320 13.10 8.63 -6.11
C LEU A 320 13.10 8.37 -7.63
N LEU A 321 11.98 8.66 -8.30
CA LEU A 321 11.88 8.53 -9.75
C LEU A 321 12.42 9.78 -10.44
N ASP A 322 12.07 10.95 -9.93
CA ASP A 322 12.56 12.23 -10.44
C ASP A 322 12.34 13.36 -9.41
N PHE A 323 13.18 14.39 -9.46
CA PHE A 323 13.10 15.59 -8.63
C PHE A 323 13.15 16.81 -9.54
N VAL A 324 11.98 17.33 -9.91
CA VAL A 324 11.86 18.36 -10.95
C VAL A 324 12.05 19.73 -10.34
N LEU A 325 13.04 20.45 -10.87
CA LEU A 325 13.32 21.84 -10.53
C LEU A 325 12.72 22.75 -11.61
N LEU A 326 11.75 23.56 -11.22
CA LEU A 326 11.21 24.62 -12.06
C LEU A 326 12.07 25.89 -11.91
N ASP A 327 12.05 26.76 -12.91
CA ASP A 327 12.75 28.05 -12.80
C ASP A 327 12.13 28.89 -11.67
N PRO A 328 12.93 29.50 -10.77
CA PRO A 328 14.38 29.71 -10.86
C PRO A 328 15.27 28.64 -10.19
N TYR A 329 14.73 27.54 -9.66
CA TYR A 329 15.52 26.52 -8.93
C TYR A 329 16.58 25.82 -9.80
N LYS A 330 16.37 25.73 -11.13
CA LYS A 330 17.34 25.09 -12.04
C LYS A 330 18.71 25.76 -11.99
N ASP A 331 18.73 27.10 -11.97
CA ASP A 331 19.97 27.88 -11.96
C ASP A 331 20.66 27.87 -10.60
N MET A 332 19.90 27.65 -9.52
CA MET A 332 20.44 27.60 -8.16
C MET A 332 21.36 26.41 -7.95
N ILE A 333 21.06 25.24 -8.52
CA ILE A 333 21.85 24.01 -8.29
C ILE A 333 23.11 23.94 -9.16
N LEU A 334 23.14 24.61 -10.32
CA LEU A 334 24.32 24.63 -11.19
C LEU A 334 25.54 25.30 -10.52
N SER A 335 25.31 26.16 -9.52
CA SER A 335 26.37 26.89 -8.80
C SER A 335 27.11 26.09 -7.71
N SER A 336 26.59 24.93 -7.27
CA SER A 336 27.19 24.17 -6.16
C SER A 336 28.09 22.99 -6.58
N SER A 337 28.29 22.76 -7.87
CA SER A 337 29.18 21.70 -8.38
C SER A 337 30.65 22.15 -8.47
N SER A 338 31.24 22.54 -7.34
CA SER A 338 32.70 22.56 -7.20
C SER A 338 33.17 22.07 -5.82
N SER A 339 32.79 20.84 -5.47
CA SER A 339 33.58 20.10 -4.48
C SER A 339 33.58 18.59 -4.77
N GLY A 340 34.72 18.13 -5.30
CA GLY A 340 35.29 16.81 -5.08
C GLY A 340 34.45 15.59 -5.49
N ILE A 341 34.52 15.20 -6.77
CA ILE A 341 34.28 13.81 -7.15
C ILE A 341 35.38 12.95 -6.49
N SER A 342 35.03 12.26 -5.40
CA SER A 342 35.82 11.14 -4.90
C SER A 342 35.75 10.02 -5.95
N LYS A 343 36.91 9.68 -6.52
CA LYS A 343 37.10 8.53 -7.41
C LYS A 343 36.85 7.26 -6.60
N GLY A 344 35.62 6.77 -6.54
CA GLY A 344 35.29 5.62 -5.72
C GLY A 344 33.88 5.06 -5.89
N ALA A 345 33.34 5.02 -7.11
CA ALA A 345 32.16 4.19 -7.43
C ALA A 345 32.09 3.97 -8.94
N LEU A 346 32.95 3.09 -9.45
CA LEU A 346 32.93 2.59 -10.82
C LEU A 346 32.76 1.07 -10.75
N VAL A 347 31.52 0.63 -10.59
CA VAL A 347 31.03 -0.74 -10.85
C VAL A 347 29.54 -0.58 -11.14
N GLY A 348 28.93 -0.94 -12.25
CA GLY A 348 29.34 -1.62 -13.47
C GLY A 348 28.03 -2.05 -14.13
N ILE A 349 27.58 -1.32 -15.16
CA ILE A 349 26.52 -1.78 -16.08
C ILE A 349 27.23 -2.19 -17.35
N VAL A 350 27.31 -3.50 -17.60
CA VAL A 350 27.51 -4.05 -18.94
C VAL A 350 26.64 -5.29 -19.06
N LEU A 351 25.61 -5.14 -19.92
CA LEU A 351 24.81 -6.10 -20.68
C LEU A 351 24.11 -7.26 -19.95
#